data_AF-X0K1P2-F1
#
_entry.id   AF-X0K1P2-F1
#
_cell.length_a   1.000
_cell.length_b   1.000
_cell.length_c   1.000
_cell.angle_alpha   90.00
_cell.angle_beta   90.00
_cell.angle_gamma   90.00
#
_symmetry.space_group_name_H-M   'P 1'
#
loop_
_entity.id
_entity.type
_entity.pdbx_description
1 polymer ?
#
loop_
_entity_poly.entity_id
_entity_poly.type
_entity_poly.pdbx_seq_one_letter_code
_entity_poly.pdbx_strand_id
1 'polypeptide(L)'
;MFVRGPLEDEQIVYSLLSDVDYSLRAQANGWLEFRIPTEDDTQAKIRFMLVSSQGAGEQRYRAVVSREGYSDAVCIDFKDKTPQISQRGLLKSLQDIEVWISDYDANGKFVVSQMSWEELTQRGTKSRSLRATFIKSENDPTAGDWLDEVDDLIRAMRGDRKDPYERVKIAIIDSGLHDRERGRYRAEYKDFTDVHMNDSWHGTCCAGIIQGMYEEARLYIARVFERDHADEIEGPLRMARAIHWAIEPPRSVDIISISAGFRNYSKELDDAVTRAKASGVLVIAAASNWQNKNTVAFPARHNLSAMCIYSTNTGNQSSSFNPEPRADTQNFAILGEGFQHPDQRRNERMSGTSSKNRGS
;
A
#
# COMPACT_ATOMS: atom_id res chain seq x y z
N MET A 1 1.86 10.59 -5.26
CA MET A 1 3.21 11.15 -5.31
C MET A 1 3.49 11.79 -6.67
N PHE A 2 3.74 13.10 -6.71
CA PHE A 2 4.07 13.79 -7.95
C PHE A 2 5.58 13.82 -8.13
N VAL A 3 6.06 13.05 -9.11
CA VAL A 3 7.37 13.22 -9.72
C VAL A 3 7.33 14.55 -10.47
N ARG A 4 7.90 15.62 -9.94
CA ARG A 4 8.35 16.71 -10.83
C ARG A 4 9.73 16.32 -11.33
N GLY A 5 9.75 15.73 -12.53
CA GLY A 5 10.92 15.83 -13.38
C GLY A 5 11.28 17.31 -13.64
N PRO A 6 12.31 17.56 -14.45
CA PRO A 6 12.60 18.90 -14.94
C PRO A 6 11.32 19.53 -15.51
N LEU A 7 11.03 20.78 -15.15
CA LEU A 7 9.96 21.56 -15.77
C LEU A 7 10.37 21.93 -17.21
N GLU A 8 9.41 22.32 -18.05
CA GLU A 8 9.68 22.66 -19.46
C GLU A 8 10.70 23.81 -19.62
N ASP A 9 10.85 24.65 -18.60
CA ASP A 9 11.79 25.77 -18.51
C ASP A 9 13.10 25.45 -17.76
N GLU A 10 13.32 24.18 -17.41
CA GLU A 10 14.50 23.73 -16.67
C GLU A 10 15.42 22.85 -17.51
N GLN A 11 16.73 23.02 -17.29
CA GLN A 11 17.75 22.18 -17.91
C GLN A 11 18.42 21.29 -16.87
N ILE A 12 18.54 19.99 -17.16
CA ILE A 12 19.38 19.08 -16.38
C ILE A 12 20.83 19.45 -16.66
N VAL A 13 21.51 19.97 -15.64
CA VAL A 13 22.93 20.37 -15.72
C VAL A 13 23.86 19.27 -15.20
N TYR A 14 23.36 18.37 -14.37
CA TYR A 14 24.12 17.22 -13.88
C TYR A 14 23.19 16.05 -13.54
N SER A 15 23.63 14.82 -13.82
CA SER A 15 22.92 13.60 -13.45
C SER A 15 23.93 12.52 -13.07
N LEU A 16 23.75 11.93 -11.89
CA LEU A 16 24.59 10.85 -11.38
C LEU A 16 23.70 9.74 -10.86
N LEU A 17 23.97 8.51 -11.29
CA LEU A 17 23.41 7.31 -10.70
C LEU A 17 24.49 6.73 -9.78
N SER A 18 24.27 6.81 -8.46
CA SER A 18 25.21 6.30 -7.48
C SER A 18 24.74 4.95 -6.96
N ASP A 19 25.65 3.99 -6.98
CA ASP A 19 25.59 2.84 -6.08
C ASP A 19 25.93 3.38 -4.67
N VAL A 20 25.10 3.09 -3.67
CA VAL A 20 25.36 3.59 -2.30
C VAL A 20 26.48 2.74 -1.71
N ASP A 21 27.70 3.27 -1.72
CA ASP A 21 28.87 2.61 -1.16
C ASP A 21 28.95 2.90 0.35
N TYR A 22 28.42 1.98 1.17
CA TYR A 22 28.44 2.06 2.63
C TYR A 22 29.85 1.89 3.25
N SER A 23 30.90 1.75 2.45
CA SER A 23 32.26 1.44 2.91
C SER A 23 33.11 2.65 3.33
N LEU A 24 32.63 3.90 3.17
CA LEU A 24 33.33 5.12 3.62
C LEU A 24 33.06 5.46 5.10
N ARG A 25 33.76 4.69 5.95
CA ARG A 25 34.22 4.85 7.34
C ARG A 25 34.11 6.24 8.03
N ALA A 26 33.90 6.24 9.36
CA ALA A 26 34.98 6.34 10.37
C ALA A 26 34.53 6.93 11.73
N GLN A 27 35.09 6.36 12.79
CA GLN A 27 34.97 6.65 14.21
C GLN A 27 35.02 8.14 14.61
N ALA A 28 34.07 8.59 15.43
CA ALA A 28 34.33 9.42 16.62
C ALA A 28 33.10 9.49 17.56
N ASN A 29 33.27 8.88 18.73
CA ASN A 29 32.69 9.26 20.03
C ASN A 29 31.21 8.91 20.33
N GLY A 30 31.00 7.69 20.84
CA GLY A 30 30.20 7.49 22.05
C GLY A 30 28.75 7.00 21.92
N TRP A 31 28.30 6.53 20.77
CA TRP A 31 26.92 6.03 20.59
C TRP A 31 26.89 4.54 20.23
N LEU A 32 25.90 3.82 20.77
CA LEU A 32 25.72 2.38 20.67
C LEU A 32 25.85 1.85 19.23
N GLU A 33 26.71 0.85 19.07
CA GLU A 33 26.88 0.07 17.84
C GLU A 33 25.60 -0.70 17.50
N PHE A 34 25.02 -0.43 16.32
CA PHE A 34 24.06 -1.33 15.70
C PHE A 34 24.83 -2.39 14.88
N ARG A 35 24.44 -3.66 15.02
CA ARG A 35 25.07 -4.79 14.33
C ARG A 35 24.98 -4.66 12.80
N ILE A 36 26.10 -4.96 12.16
CA ILE A 36 26.33 -5.04 10.72
C ILE A 36 25.43 -6.13 10.09
N PRO A 37 24.67 -5.84 9.02
CA PRO A 37 24.06 -6.86 8.17
C PRO A 37 25.13 -7.55 7.31
N THR A 38 25.05 -8.87 7.20
CA THR A 38 25.99 -9.70 6.42
C THR A 38 25.67 -9.69 4.92
N GLU A 39 26.68 -9.28 4.15
CA GLU A 39 27.11 -9.65 2.78
C GLU A 39 26.19 -9.72 1.53
N ASP A 40 24.87 -9.48 1.56
CA ASP A 40 24.07 -9.45 0.30
C ASP A 40 23.09 -8.26 0.18
N ASP A 41 23.62 -7.06 0.39
CA ASP A 41 22.92 -5.78 0.19
C ASP A 41 22.99 -5.36 -1.30
N THR A 42 22.07 -5.84 -2.15
CA THR A 42 21.99 -5.32 -3.54
C THR A 42 21.34 -3.92 -3.55
N GLN A 43 22.20 -2.95 -3.31
CA GLN A 43 22.17 -1.51 -3.53
C GLN A 43 20.98 -0.98 -4.37
N ALA A 44 20.01 -0.36 -3.70
CA ALA A 44 19.08 0.54 -4.38
C ALA A 44 19.86 1.74 -4.95
N LYS A 45 19.85 1.92 -6.27
CA LYS A 45 20.57 3.02 -6.91
C LYS A 45 19.85 4.33 -6.64
N ILE A 46 20.61 5.32 -6.18
CA ILE A 46 20.10 6.67 -5.98
C ILE A 46 20.50 7.49 -7.19
N ARG A 47 19.50 8.09 -7.84
CA ARG A 47 19.69 9.05 -8.92
C ARG A 47 19.68 10.44 -8.34
N PHE A 48 20.77 11.16 -8.55
CA PHE A 48 20.92 12.58 -8.24
C PHE A 48 20.85 13.36 -9.55
N MET A 49 19.92 14.30 -9.67
CA MET A 49 19.81 15.22 -10.80
C MET A 49 19.94 16.65 -10.30
N LEU A 50 20.89 17.41 -10.81
CA LEU A 50 20.90 18.86 -10.65
C LEU A 50 20.18 19.46 -11.86
N VAL A 51 19.16 20.26 -11.60
CA VAL A 51 18.46 21.01 -12.65
C VAL A 51 18.59 22.49 -12.38
N SER A 52 18.67 23.26 -13.46
CA SER A 52 18.79 24.72 -13.40
C SER A 52 17.66 25.39 -14.16
N SER A 53 17.14 26.48 -13.62
CA SER A 53 16.18 27.37 -14.27
C SER A 53 16.71 28.81 -14.32
N GLN A 54 16.25 29.56 -15.31
CA GLN A 54 16.43 31.01 -15.36
C GLN A 54 15.12 31.70 -14.97
N GLY A 55 15.14 32.42 -13.85
CA GLY A 55 13.99 33.21 -13.39
C GLY A 55 14.45 34.60 -12.92
N ALA A 56 13.79 35.65 -13.43
CA ALA A 56 14.03 37.05 -13.03
C ALA A 56 15.50 37.53 -13.09
N GLY A 57 16.28 37.03 -14.05
CA GLY A 57 17.69 37.42 -14.24
C GLY A 57 18.71 36.68 -13.38
N GLU A 58 18.27 35.69 -12.59
CA GLU A 58 19.14 34.86 -11.75
C GLU A 58 19.07 33.38 -12.15
N GLN A 59 20.23 32.71 -12.14
CA GLN A 59 20.35 31.28 -12.37
C GLN A 59 20.06 30.55 -11.05
N ARG A 60 19.00 29.73 -11.03
CA ARG A 60 18.61 28.95 -9.85
C ARG A 60 18.93 27.48 -10.07
N TYR A 61 19.27 26.78 -8.99
CA TYR A 61 19.58 25.36 -9.02
C TYR A 61 18.72 24.62 -8.01
N ARG A 62 18.24 23.43 -8.38
CA ARG A 62 17.62 22.46 -7.47
C ARG A 62 18.18 21.07 -7.73
N ALA A 63 18.35 20.29 -6.67
CA ALA A 63 18.72 18.88 -6.76
C ALA A 63 17.49 18.01 -6.55
N VAL A 64 17.28 17.05 -7.45
CA VAL A 64 16.26 16.02 -7.34
C VAL A 64 16.95 14.70 -7.07
N VAL A 65 16.61 14.09 -5.94
CA VAL A 65 17.14 12.79 -5.53
C VAL A 65 16.01 11.79 -5.61
N SER A 66 16.13 10.78 -6.47
CA SER A 66 15.13 9.73 -6.60
C SER A 66 15.77 8.35 -6.43
N ARG A 67 15.00 7.40 -5.90
CA ARG A 67 15.44 6.02 -5.75
C ARG A 67 14.89 5.18 -6.88
N GLU A 68 15.75 4.43 -7.56
CA GLU A 68 15.34 3.59 -8.69
C GLU A 68 14.34 2.52 -8.22
N GLY A 69 13.21 2.39 -8.93
CA GLY A 69 12.11 1.48 -8.57
C GLY A 69 11.15 2.00 -7.49
N TYR A 70 11.25 3.27 -7.10
CA TYR A 70 10.32 3.92 -6.17
C TYR A 70 9.81 5.21 -6.79
N SER A 71 8.56 5.55 -6.49
CA SER A 71 7.97 6.79 -6.99
C SER A 71 8.37 8.02 -6.13
N ASP A 72 9.12 7.79 -5.04
CA ASP A 72 9.59 8.81 -4.09
C ASP A 72 10.79 9.58 -4.62
N ALA A 73 10.70 10.91 -4.53
CA ALA A 73 11.78 11.82 -4.84
C ALA A 73 11.84 12.96 -3.82
N VAL A 74 13.06 13.31 -3.41
CA VAL A 74 13.34 14.47 -2.57
C VAL A 74 13.83 15.60 -3.46
N CYS A 75 13.23 16.78 -3.34
CA CYS A 75 13.68 17.98 -4.04
C CYS A 75 14.34 18.93 -3.03
N ILE A 76 15.58 19.30 -3.32
CA ILE A 76 16.39 20.23 -2.56
C ILE A 76 16.50 21.51 -3.39
N ASP A 77 15.92 22.61 -2.89
CA ASP A 77 16.02 23.91 -3.54
C ASP A 77 17.17 24.71 -2.91
N PHE A 78 18.14 25.10 -3.74
CA PHE A 78 19.29 25.89 -3.28
C PHE A 78 19.03 27.40 -3.31
N LYS A 79 17.89 27.84 -3.87
CA LYS A 79 17.51 29.25 -4.04
C LYS A 79 18.69 30.08 -4.61
N ASP A 80 18.98 31.22 -4.01
CA ASP A 80 20.10 32.12 -4.29
C ASP A 80 21.38 31.75 -3.50
N LYS A 81 21.33 30.72 -2.66
CA LYS A 81 22.42 30.34 -1.74
C LYS A 81 23.48 29.42 -2.35
N THR A 82 23.38 29.13 -3.65
CA THR A 82 24.29 28.21 -4.36
C THR A 82 25.78 28.58 -4.18
N PRO A 83 26.20 29.87 -4.27
CA PRO A 83 27.60 30.26 -4.04
C PRO A 83 28.08 30.01 -2.60
N GLN A 84 27.23 30.19 -1.60
CA GLN A 84 27.55 29.98 -0.19
C GLN A 84 27.67 28.48 0.11
N ILE A 85 26.78 27.67 -0.47
CA ILE A 85 26.78 26.20 -0.34
C ILE A 85 28.01 25.59 -1.02
N SER A 86 28.40 26.08 -2.20
CA SER A 86 29.60 25.57 -2.90
C SER A 86 30.90 25.87 -2.15
N GLN A 87 30.97 27.01 -1.44
CA GLN A 87 32.13 27.38 -0.61
C GLN A 87 32.20 26.61 0.71
N ARG A 88 31.06 26.37 1.37
CA ARG A 88 31.00 25.73 2.70
C ARG A 88 30.93 24.19 2.61
N GLY A 89 30.42 23.67 1.50
CA GLY A 89 30.10 22.26 1.28
C GLY A 89 28.70 21.89 1.79
N LEU A 90 28.03 20.96 1.09
CA LEU A 90 26.61 20.62 1.30
C LEU A 90 26.28 20.28 2.77
N LEU A 91 27.06 19.39 3.41
CA LEU A 91 26.82 18.94 4.79
C LEU A 91 26.90 20.08 5.81
N LYS A 92 27.73 21.10 5.56
CA LYS A 92 27.87 22.27 6.44
C LYS A 92 26.85 23.37 6.16
N SER A 93 26.05 23.20 5.11
CA SER A 93 25.02 24.13 4.68
C SER A 93 23.62 23.52 4.74
N LEU A 94 23.44 22.36 5.36
CA LEU A 94 22.13 21.71 5.48
C LEU A 94 21.09 22.59 6.20
N GLN A 95 21.53 23.41 7.16
CA GLN A 95 20.69 24.41 7.83
C GLN A 95 20.23 25.55 6.90
N ASP A 96 20.97 25.80 5.82
CA ASP A 96 20.67 26.87 4.85
C ASP A 96 19.72 26.39 3.75
N ILE A 97 19.44 25.08 3.71
CA ILE A 97 18.70 24.38 2.69
C ILE A 97 17.28 24.13 3.15
N GLU A 98 16.35 24.35 2.23
CA GLU A 98 14.96 23.99 2.42
C GLU A 98 14.64 22.74 1.60
N VAL A 99 14.09 21.75 2.29
CA VAL A 99 13.68 20.49 1.71
C VAL A 99 12.19 20.59 1.41
N TRP A 100 11.84 20.41 0.15
CA TRP A 100 10.44 20.29 -0.24
C TRP A 100 10.02 18.84 -0.08
N ILE A 101 9.04 18.63 0.78
CA ILE A 101 8.47 17.31 1.04
C ILE A 101 7.03 17.36 0.57
N SER A 102 6.65 16.35 -0.19
CA SER A 102 5.24 16.11 -0.45
C SER A 102 4.67 15.21 0.62
N ASP A 103 3.67 15.69 1.33
CA ASP A 103 2.95 14.95 2.36
C ASP A 103 1.44 15.14 2.17
N TYR A 104 0.66 14.52 3.03
CA TYR A 104 -0.76 14.73 3.12
C TYR A 104 -1.06 15.37 4.49
N ASP A 105 -1.82 16.47 4.51
CA ASP A 105 -2.21 17.08 5.78
C ASP A 105 -3.22 16.18 6.52
N ALA A 106 -3.60 16.56 7.74
CA ALA A 106 -4.56 15.80 8.55
C ALA A 106 -5.93 15.60 7.86
N ASN A 107 -6.22 16.37 6.81
CA ASN A 107 -7.43 16.28 6.00
C ASN A 107 -7.22 15.50 4.69
N GLY A 108 -6.05 14.87 4.52
CA GLY A 108 -5.70 14.12 3.31
C GLY A 108 -5.45 15.01 2.10
N LYS A 109 -5.35 16.34 2.28
CA LYS A 109 -5.00 17.26 1.19
C LYS A 109 -3.50 17.13 0.95
N PHE A 110 -3.15 16.89 -0.31
CA PHE A 110 -1.77 16.96 -0.74
C PHE A 110 -1.20 18.34 -0.40
N VAL A 111 -0.24 18.34 0.52
CA VAL A 111 0.47 19.53 0.93
C VAL A 111 1.92 19.33 0.56
N VAL A 112 2.44 20.30 -0.19
CA VAL A 112 3.89 20.41 -0.33
C VAL A 112 4.30 21.34 0.79
N SER A 113 4.97 20.79 1.79
CA SER A 113 5.56 21.59 2.85
C SER A 113 7.03 21.81 2.56
N GLN A 114 7.48 22.98 2.98
CA GLN A 114 8.88 23.31 2.99
C GLN A 114 9.36 23.15 4.43
N MET A 115 10.40 22.34 4.62
CA MET A 115 10.93 22.02 5.94
C MET A 115 12.43 22.27 5.98
N SER A 116 12.92 22.70 7.14
CA SER A 116 14.35 22.78 7.40
C SER A 116 14.94 21.39 7.64
N TRP A 117 16.26 21.27 7.49
CA TRP A 117 16.98 20.03 7.80
C TRP A 117 16.82 19.59 9.27
N GLU A 118 16.72 20.53 10.21
CA GLU A 118 16.51 20.24 11.64
C GLU A 118 15.12 19.63 11.89
N GLU A 119 14.06 20.15 11.27
CA GLU A 119 12.71 19.60 11.40
C GLU A 119 12.60 18.21 10.77
N LEU A 120 13.28 17.99 9.64
CA LEU A 120 13.33 16.68 8.98
C LEU A 120 14.02 15.62 9.86
N THR A 121 15.16 15.96 10.46
CA THR A 121 15.92 15.03 11.30
C THR A 121 15.21 14.71 12.61
N GLN A 122 14.46 15.66 13.19
CA GLN A 122 13.57 15.39 14.33
C GLN A 122 12.42 14.42 14.01
N ARG A 123 11.87 14.49 12.80
CA ARG A 123 10.83 13.52 12.33
C ARG A 123 11.38 12.09 12.28
N GLY A 124 12.61 11.91 11.81
CA GLY A 124 13.28 10.59 11.74
C GLY A 124 13.83 10.06 13.06
N THR A 125 13.89 10.88 14.11
CA THR A 125 14.49 10.53 15.42
C THR A 125 13.46 10.39 16.54
N LYS A 126 12.23 9.91 16.25
CA LYS A 126 11.35 9.38 17.31
C LYS A 126 12.05 8.21 18.01
N SER A 127 12.86 8.56 19.00
CA SER A 127 13.47 7.66 19.96
C SER A 127 12.32 6.97 20.68
N ARG A 128 12.29 5.64 20.60
CA ARG A 128 11.53 4.79 21.50
C ARG A 128 12.04 5.05 22.92
N SER A 129 11.50 6.09 23.54
CA SER A 129 11.63 6.33 24.98
C SER A 129 10.82 5.25 25.69
N LEU A 130 11.46 4.12 25.97
CA LEU A 130 11.07 3.21 27.05
C LEU A 130 11.33 3.91 28.39
N ARG A 131 10.49 4.89 28.72
CA ARG A 131 10.23 5.31 30.09
C ARG A 131 8.74 5.22 30.30
N ALA A 132 8.36 4.23 31.10
CA ALA A 132 7.00 4.02 31.55
C ALA A 132 6.51 5.26 32.31
N THR A 133 5.67 6.05 31.64
CA THR A 133 4.67 6.93 32.25
C THR A 133 3.47 6.90 31.31
N PHE A 134 2.33 6.39 31.77
CA PHE A 134 1.08 6.35 30.99
C PHE A 134 0.54 7.77 30.79
N ILE A 135 1.07 8.49 29.81
CA ILE A 135 0.43 9.65 29.20
C ILE A 135 0.07 9.20 27.78
N LYS A 136 -1.23 9.09 27.50
CA LYS A 136 -1.75 8.86 26.15
C LYS A 136 -1.07 9.83 25.20
N SER A 137 -0.38 9.34 24.16
CA SER A 137 0.00 10.21 23.06
C SER A 137 -1.27 10.79 22.46
N GLU A 138 -1.32 12.10 22.25
CA GLU A 138 -2.50 12.80 21.73
C GLU A 138 -2.82 12.45 20.27
N ASN A 139 -1.94 11.74 19.57
CA ASN A 139 -2.20 11.26 18.21
C ASN A 139 -2.62 9.79 18.26
N ASP A 140 -3.87 9.54 17.85
CA ASP A 140 -4.37 8.19 17.61
C ASP A 140 -3.59 7.56 16.44
N PRO A 141 -3.22 6.26 16.52
CA PRO A 141 -2.58 5.55 15.42
C PRO A 141 -3.43 5.64 14.14
N THR A 142 -2.76 5.76 13.00
CA THR A 142 -3.39 5.87 11.69
C THR A 142 -3.16 4.60 10.85
N ALA A 143 -3.93 4.44 9.77
CA ALA A 143 -3.67 3.37 8.82
C ALA A 143 -2.33 3.56 8.07
N GLY A 144 -1.84 4.80 7.97
CA GLY A 144 -0.52 5.11 7.43
C GLY A 144 0.59 4.53 8.31
N ASP A 145 0.51 4.72 9.63
CA ASP A 145 1.50 4.15 10.56
C ASP A 145 1.58 2.62 10.45
N TRP A 146 0.43 1.96 10.24
CA TRP A 146 0.38 0.52 10.01
C TRP A 146 1.00 0.11 8.66
N LEU A 147 0.78 0.88 7.59
CA LEU A 147 1.41 0.61 6.30
C LEU A 147 2.93 0.76 6.38
N ASP A 148 3.43 1.73 7.15
CA ASP A 148 4.87 1.91 7.38
C ASP A 148 5.47 0.69 8.10
N GLU A 149 4.78 0.14 9.12
CA GLU A 149 5.20 -1.10 9.79
C GLU A 149 5.23 -2.31 8.85
N VAL A 150 4.23 -2.41 7.96
CA VAL A 150 4.18 -3.47 6.94
C VAL A 150 5.32 -3.33 5.94
N ASP A 151 5.62 -2.11 5.50
CA ASP A 151 6.74 -1.82 4.60
C ASP A 151 8.08 -2.23 5.21
N ASP A 152 8.29 -1.96 6.50
CA ASP A 152 9.49 -2.38 7.22
C ASP A 152 9.59 -3.90 7.33
N LEU A 153 8.47 -4.59 7.57
CA LEU A 153 8.41 -6.05 7.54
C LEU A 153 8.71 -6.61 6.15
N ILE A 154 8.11 -6.04 5.09
CA ILE A 154 8.36 -6.46 3.71
C ILE A 154 9.84 -6.26 3.37
N ARG A 155 10.44 -5.13 3.75
CA ARG A 155 11.88 -4.87 3.57
C ARG A 155 12.72 -5.92 4.29
N ALA A 156 12.38 -6.29 5.51
CA ALA A 156 13.09 -7.31 6.28
C ALA A 156 12.93 -8.72 5.70
N MET A 157 11.80 -9.00 5.04
CA MET A 157 11.49 -10.31 4.45
C MET A 157 11.82 -10.42 2.95
N ARG A 158 12.36 -9.38 2.32
CA ARG A 158 12.70 -9.41 0.89
C ARG A 158 13.73 -10.53 0.63
N GLY A 159 13.33 -11.50 -0.20
CA GLY A 159 14.24 -12.50 -0.74
C GLY A 159 15.20 -11.91 -1.78
N ASP A 160 16.17 -12.72 -2.20
CA ASP A 160 17.12 -12.34 -3.26
C ASP A 160 16.39 -11.94 -4.55
N ARG A 161 16.74 -10.80 -5.16
CA ARG A 161 16.12 -10.32 -6.41
C ARG A 161 16.45 -11.22 -7.62
N LYS A 162 17.42 -12.12 -7.49
CA LYS A 162 17.77 -13.17 -8.47
C LYS A 162 17.00 -14.47 -8.29
N ASP A 163 16.02 -14.46 -7.39
CA ASP A 163 15.07 -15.54 -7.21
C ASP A 163 14.45 -15.97 -8.58
N PRO A 164 14.56 -17.26 -8.96
CA PRO A 164 13.97 -17.80 -10.18
C PRO A 164 12.45 -18.00 -10.10
N TYR A 165 11.81 -17.78 -8.95
CA TYR A 165 10.38 -17.98 -8.76
C TYR A 165 9.56 -16.97 -9.59
N GLU A 166 8.46 -17.48 -10.14
CA GLU A 166 7.49 -16.65 -10.82
C GLU A 166 6.84 -15.66 -9.85
N ARG A 167 6.43 -14.52 -10.38
CA ARG A 167 5.66 -13.54 -9.60
C ARG A 167 4.34 -14.16 -9.14
N VAL A 168 4.03 -13.96 -7.86
CA VAL A 168 2.79 -14.44 -7.24
C VAL A 168 1.59 -13.90 -8.01
N LYS A 169 0.69 -14.79 -8.40
CA LYS A 169 -0.54 -14.52 -9.09
C LYS A 169 -1.68 -14.43 -8.09
N ILE A 170 -2.34 -13.28 -8.05
CA ILE A 170 -3.40 -13.00 -7.09
C ILE A 170 -4.68 -12.67 -7.84
N ALA A 171 -5.72 -13.47 -7.63
CA ALA A 171 -7.06 -13.12 -8.08
C ALA A 171 -7.79 -12.30 -7.02
N ILE A 172 -8.42 -11.21 -7.44
CA ILE A 172 -9.28 -10.37 -6.61
C ILE A 172 -10.71 -10.54 -7.11
N ILE A 173 -11.55 -11.16 -6.29
CA ILE A 173 -12.97 -11.40 -6.61
C ILE A 173 -13.82 -10.40 -5.84
N ASP A 174 -14.30 -9.38 -6.54
CA ASP A 174 -14.95 -8.21 -5.93
C ASP A 174 -15.91 -7.48 -6.91
N SER A 175 -16.15 -6.18 -6.74
CA SER A 175 -16.92 -5.32 -7.63
C SER A 175 -16.13 -4.85 -8.87
N GLY A 176 -14.89 -5.32 -9.04
CA GLY A 176 -14.04 -4.95 -10.17
C GLY A 176 -13.30 -3.63 -9.98
N LEU A 177 -12.71 -3.13 -11.07
CA LEU A 177 -12.01 -1.85 -11.10
C LEU A 177 -12.95 -0.78 -11.63
N HIS A 178 -12.98 0.36 -10.94
CA HIS A 178 -13.67 1.56 -11.39
C HIS A 178 -13.18 1.94 -12.79
N ASP A 179 -14.09 2.27 -13.71
CA ASP A 179 -13.74 2.47 -15.13
C ASP A 179 -12.64 3.52 -15.35
N ARG A 180 -12.61 4.56 -14.50
CA ARG A 180 -11.57 5.62 -14.52
C ARG A 180 -10.16 5.13 -14.15
N GLU A 181 -10.05 4.08 -13.33
CA GLU A 181 -8.78 3.57 -12.83
C GLU A 181 -8.36 2.28 -13.52
N ARG A 182 -9.28 1.60 -14.23
CA ARG A 182 -9.05 0.31 -14.88
C ARG A 182 -7.78 0.29 -15.73
N GLY A 183 -7.50 1.37 -16.47
CA GLY A 183 -6.31 1.48 -17.32
C GLY A 183 -4.98 1.60 -16.57
N ARG A 184 -4.99 1.87 -15.26
CA ARG A 184 -3.77 1.99 -14.45
C ARG A 184 -3.24 0.65 -13.97
N TYR A 185 -4.09 -0.36 -13.89
CA TYR A 185 -3.71 -1.69 -13.41
C TYR A 185 -3.31 -2.57 -14.58
N ARG A 186 -2.10 -3.13 -14.54
CA ARG A 186 -1.69 -4.18 -15.46
C ARG A 186 -2.23 -5.52 -14.96
N ALA A 187 -3.54 -5.70 -15.13
CA ALA A 187 -4.26 -6.88 -14.63
C ALA A 187 -5.10 -7.52 -15.74
N GLU A 188 -5.26 -8.84 -15.68
CA GLU A 188 -6.30 -9.50 -16.47
C GLU A 188 -7.66 -9.25 -15.82
N TYR A 189 -8.65 -8.81 -16.61
CA TYR A 189 -9.96 -8.42 -16.08
C TYR A 189 -11.07 -9.25 -16.71
N LYS A 190 -11.91 -9.85 -15.88
CA LYS A 190 -13.10 -10.59 -16.29
C LYS A 190 -14.33 -10.08 -15.55
N ASP A 191 -15.37 -9.75 -16.30
CA ASP A 191 -16.68 -9.34 -15.78
C ASP A 191 -17.66 -10.52 -15.82
N PHE A 192 -18.37 -10.74 -14.71
CA PHE A 192 -19.43 -11.75 -14.55
C PHE A 192 -20.80 -11.14 -14.24
N THR A 193 -20.95 -9.82 -14.34
CA THR A 193 -22.15 -9.07 -13.94
C THR A 193 -23.04 -8.65 -15.11
N ASP A 194 -22.59 -8.86 -16.36
CA ASP A 194 -23.27 -8.42 -17.59
C ASP A 194 -23.57 -6.90 -17.66
N VAL A 195 -23.03 -6.10 -16.72
CA VAL A 195 -23.19 -4.64 -16.67
C VAL A 195 -21.96 -3.94 -17.24
N HIS A 196 -22.17 -3.13 -18.28
CA HIS A 196 -21.08 -2.49 -19.03
C HIS A 196 -20.28 -1.45 -18.25
N MET A 197 -20.92 -0.68 -17.36
CA MET A 197 -20.25 0.38 -16.60
C MET A 197 -19.92 -0.10 -15.19
N ASN A 198 -18.77 0.33 -14.67
CA ASN A 198 -18.39 0.12 -13.29
C ASN A 198 -18.01 1.43 -12.59
N ASP A 199 -18.89 1.86 -11.69
CA ASP A 199 -18.73 3.02 -10.82
C ASP A 199 -18.40 2.64 -9.36
N SER A 200 -18.23 1.35 -9.06
CA SER A 200 -17.77 0.90 -7.73
C SER A 200 -16.27 1.11 -7.57
N TRP A 201 -15.89 1.60 -6.40
CA TRP A 201 -14.49 1.79 -6.02
C TRP A 201 -13.94 0.65 -5.17
N HIS A 202 -14.79 -0.21 -4.61
CA HIS A 202 -14.40 -1.20 -3.60
C HIS A 202 -13.31 -2.16 -4.11
N GLY A 203 -13.49 -2.74 -5.31
CA GLY A 203 -12.47 -3.61 -5.89
C GLY A 203 -11.20 -2.86 -6.31
N THR A 204 -11.31 -1.59 -6.74
CA THR A 204 -10.15 -0.71 -6.97
C THR A 204 -9.33 -0.50 -5.70
N CYS A 205 -9.99 -0.31 -4.56
CA CYS A 205 -9.34 -0.16 -3.26
C CYS A 205 -8.58 -1.43 -2.88
N CYS A 206 -9.22 -2.60 -3.04
CA CYS A 206 -8.60 -3.89 -2.77
C CYS A 206 -7.35 -4.11 -3.64
N ALA A 207 -7.46 -3.83 -4.95
CA ALA A 207 -6.34 -3.92 -5.87
C ALA A 207 -5.21 -2.94 -5.50
N GLY A 208 -5.56 -1.71 -5.11
CA GLY A 208 -4.59 -0.70 -4.70
C GLY A 208 -3.81 -1.09 -3.44
N ILE A 209 -4.47 -1.68 -2.43
CA ILE A 209 -3.79 -2.16 -1.21
C ILE A 209 -2.80 -3.26 -1.54
N ILE A 210 -3.23 -4.28 -2.31
CA ILE A 210 -2.36 -5.41 -2.69
C ILE A 210 -1.18 -4.92 -3.54
N GLN A 211 -1.45 -4.06 -4.52
CA GLN A 211 -0.41 -3.51 -5.40
C GLN A 211 0.56 -2.59 -4.64
N GLY A 212 0.08 -1.87 -3.61
CA GLY A 212 0.91 -1.04 -2.74
C GLY A 212 1.85 -1.87 -1.86
N MET A 213 1.38 -3.01 -1.34
CA MET A 213 2.19 -3.93 -0.55
C MET A 213 3.16 -4.74 -1.41
N TYR A 214 2.68 -5.29 -2.52
CA TYR A 214 3.47 -6.16 -3.39
C TYR A 214 3.29 -5.77 -4.86
N GLU A 215 4.06 -4.77 -5.29
CA GLU A 215 3.99 -4.22 -6.65
C GLU A 215 4.26 -5.27 -7.74
N GLU A 216 5.02 -6.31 -7.42
CA GLU A 216 5.38 -7.34 -8.40
C GLU A 216 4.29 -8.40 -8.60
N ALA A 217 3.19 -8.33 -7.85
CA ALA A 217 2.05 -9.24 -7.99
C ALA A 217 1.46 -9.19 -9.40
N ARG A 218 1.08 -10.36 -9.93
CA ARG A 218 0.25 -10.45 -11.13
C ARG A 218 -1.21 -10.51 -10.73
N LEU A 219 -1.95 -9.45 -11.02
CA LEU A 219 -3.35 -9.33 -10.62
C LEU A 219 -4.31 -9.89 -11.68
N TYR A 220 -5.31 -10.63 -11.20
CA TYR A 220 -6.45 -11.15 -11.96
C TYR A 220 -7.73 -10.63 -11.32
N ILE A 221 -8.41 -9.68 -11.95
CA ILE A 221 -9.60 -9.05 -11.38
C ILE A 221 -10.85 -9.73 -11.93
N ALA A 222 -11.66 -10.30 -11.03
CA ALA A 222 -12.97 -10.84 -11.35
C ALA A 222 -14.06 -9.96 -10.73
N ARG A 223 -14.83 -9.28 -11.56
CA ARG A 223 -16.01 -8.53 -11.13
C ARG A 223 -17.21 -9.47 -11.02
N VAL A 224 -17.72 -9.66 -9.81
CA VAL A 224 -18.90 -10.49 -9.53
C VAL A 224 -20.06 -9.69 -8.92
N PHE A 225 -19.80 -8.46 -8.50
CA PHE A 225 -20.82 -7.53 -7.99
C PHE A 225 -20.99 -6.33 -8.90
N GLU A 226 -22.25 -5.97 -9.17
CA GLU A 226 -22.61 -4.81 -9.98
C GLU A 226 -22.31 -3.50 -9.24
N ARG A 227 -22.53 -3.51 -7.92
CA ARG A 227 -22.30 -2.43 -6.95
C ARG A 227 -21.80 -3.04 -5.64
N ASP A 228 -21.67 -2.24 -4.57
CA ASP A 228 -21.23 -2.71 -3.26
C ASP A 228 -22.25 -3.61 -2.52
N HIS A 229 -23.28 -4.12 -3.20
CA HIS A 229 -24.29 -5.03 -2.65
C HIS A 229 -24.34 -6.31 -3.48
N ALA A 230 -24.23 -7.43 -2.78
CA ALA A 230 -24.29 -8.76 -3.34
C ALA A 230 -25.73 -9.26 -3.38
N ASP A 231 -26.17 -9.77 -4.54
CA ASP A 231 -27.38 -10.59 -4.62
C ASP A 231 -27.10 -11.98 -4.02
N GLU A 232 -28.01 -12.48 -3.18
CA GLU A 232 -27.83 -13.74 -2.43
C GLU A 232 -28.10 -15.00 -3.27
N ILE A 233 -28.59 -14.86 -4.50
CA ILE A 233 -28.93 -15.98 -5.40
C ILE A 233 -27.90 -16.09 -6.53
N GLU A 234 -27.75 -15.05 -7.33
CA GLU A 234 -26.84 -15.02 -8.48
C GLU A 234 -25.40 -14.70 -8.06
N GLY A 235 -25.22 -13.95 -6.97
CA GLY A 235 -23.89 -13.59 -6.48
C GLY A 235 -23.00 -14.80 -6.16
N PRO A 236 -23.47 -15.82 -5.40
CA PRO A 236 -22.70 -17.03 -5.14
C PRO A 236 -22.31 -17.78 -6.42
N LEU A 237 -23.22 -17.83 -7.41
CA LEU A 237 -22.98 -18.49 -8.70
C LEU A 237 -21.92 -17.74 -9.52
N ARG A 238 -21.99 -16.41 -9.57
CA ARG A 238 -20.96 -15.56 -10.20
C ARG A 238 -19.61 -15.72 -9.51
N MET A 239 -19.58 -15.73 -8.18
CA MET A 239 -18.38 -15.96 -7.39
C MET A 239 -17.77 -17.34 -7.65
N ALA A 240 -18.59 -18.39 -7.71
CA ALA A 240 -18.14 -19.74 -8.05
C ALA A 240 -17.48 -19.77 -9.45
N ARG A 241 -18.12 -19.15 -10.46
CA ARG A 241 -17.56 -19.03 -11.82
C ARG A 241 -16.25 -18.23 -11.85
N ALA A 242 -16.14 -17.18 -11.05
CA ALA A 242 -14.92 -16.39 -10.93
C ALA A 242 -13.76 -17.17 -10.30
N ILE A 243 -14.04 -17.98 -9.26
CA ILE A 243 -13.06 -18.88 -8.66
C ILE A 243 -12.57 -19.88 -9.70
N HIS A 244 -13.49 -20.52 -10.43
CA HIS A 244 -13.15 -21.43 -11.53
C HIS A 244 -12.24 -20.78 -12.58
N TRP A 245 -12.65 -19.60 -13.05
CA TRP A 245 -11.88 -18.82 -14.01
C TRP A 245 -10.45 -18.54 -13.52
N ALA A 246 -10.27 -18.22 -12.24
CA ALA A 246 -8.97 -17.90 -11.65
C ALA A 246 -8.04 -19.12 -11.54
N ILE A 247 -8.57 -20.29 -11.17
CA ILE A 247 -7.75 -21.49 -10.96
C ILE A 247 -7.44 -22.24 -12.26
N GLU A 248 -8.25 -22.04 -13.29
CA GLU A 248 -8.07 -22.71 -14.59
C GLU A 248 -6.86 -22.16 -15.38
N PRO A 249 -6.13 -23.03 -16.11
CA PRO A 249 -5.10 -22.58 -17.03
C PRO A 249 -5.66 -21.61 -18.09
N PRO A 250 -4.89 -20.60 -18.53
CA PRO A 250 -3.48 -20.38 -18.23
C PRO A 250 -3.20 -19.58 -16.94
N ARG A 251 -4.23 -19.25 -16.15
CA ARG A 251 -4.10 -18.34 -15.01
C ARG A 251 -3.44 -19.05 -13.85
N SER A 252 -4.12 -20.11 -13.36
CA SER A 252 -3.64 -20.95 -12.25
C SER A 252 -3.04 -20.09 -11.14
N VAL A 253 -3.88 -19.22 -10.57
CA VAL A 253 -3.44 -18.24 -9.55
C VAL A 253 -2.99 -18.93 -8.26
N ASP A 254 -2.13 -18.27 -7.50
CA ASP A 254 -1.60 -18.79 -6.24
C ASP A 254 -2.51 -18.41 -5.05
N ILE A 255 -3.10 -17.22 -5.12
CA ILE A 255 -3.94 -16.64 -4.06
C ILE A 255 -5.25 -16.13 -4.66
N ILE A 256 -6.37 -16.38 -3.98
CA ILE A 256 -7.66 -15.75 -4.25
C ILE A 256 -8.03 -14.90 -3.03
N SER A 257 -8.17 -13.60 -3.24
CA SER A 257 -8.71 -12.66 -2.25
C SER A 257 -10.18 -12.37 -2.55
N ILE A 258 -11.05 -12.68 -1.58
CA ILE A 258 -12.50 -12.49 -1.66
C ILE A 258 -12.93 -11.49 -0.60
N SER A 259 -13.19 -10.27 -1.04
CA SER A 259 -13.58 -9.15 -0.19
C SER A 259 -15.11 -9.06 -0.02
N ALA A 260 -15.81 -10.19 -0.06
CA ALA A 260 -17.26 -10.26 0.11
C ALA A 260 -17.72 -11.67 0.49
N GLY A 261 -18.99 -11.80 0.84
CA GLY A 261 -19.61 -13.10 1.02
C GLY A 261 -21.12 -13.00 1.23
N PHE A 262 -21.72 -14.17 1.40
CA PHE A 262 -23.15 -14.41 1.37
C PHE A 262 -23.64 -15.00 2.69
N ARG A 263 -24.87 -14.65 3.08
CA ARG A 263 -25.47 -15.19 4.30
C ARG A 263 -25.80 -16.65 4.13
N ASN A 264 -26.32 -16.99 2.96
CA ASN A 264 -26.78 -18.34 2.65
C ASN A 264 -25.64 -19.22 2.15
N TYR A 265 -25.77 -20.52 2.42
CA TYR A 265 -24.90 -21.51 1.81
C TYR A 265 -25.25 -21.68 0.33
N SER A 266 -24.23 -21.81 -0.52
CA SER A 266 -24.36 -22.22 -1.92
C SER A 266 -23.45 -23.41 -2.16
N LYS A 267 -24.02 -24.49 -2.70
CA LYS A 267 -23.27 -25.70 -3.01
C LYS A 267 -22.25 -25.43 -4.12
N GLU A 268 -22.60 -24.61 -5.09
CA GLU A 268 -21.75 -24.28 -6.23
C GLU A 268 -20.50 -23.51 -5.77
N LEU A 269 -20.69 -22.56 -4.84
CA LEU A 269 -19.59 -21.82 -4.24
C LEU A 269 -18.74 -22.70 -3.31
N ASP A 270 -19.37 -23.61 -2.57
CA ASP A 270 -18.67 -24.61 -1.74
C ASP A 270 -17.76 -25.51 -2.59
N ASP A 271 -18.30 -26.08 -3.67
CA ASP A 271 -17.56 -26.91 -4.60
C ASP A 271 -16.41 -26.12 -5.26
N ALA A 272 -16.62 -24.84 -5.59
CA ALA A 272 -15.60 -23.99 -6.19
C ALA A 272 -14.44 -23.69 -5.23
N VAL A 273 -14.72 -23.31 -3.98
CA VAL A 273 -13.70 -23.03 -2.95
C VAL A 273 -12.94 -24.31 -2.58
N THR A 274 -13.65 -25.44 -2.47
CA THR A 274 -13.01 -26.75 -2.24
C THR A 274 -12.08 -27.13 -3.39
N ARG A 275 -12.47 -26.87 -4.65
CA ARG A 275 -11.61 -27.10 -5.82
C ARG A 275 -10.41 -26.16 -5.87
N ALA A 276 -10.56 -24.90 -5.48
CA ALA A 276 -9.43 -23.97 -5.38
C ALA A 276 -8.40 -24.47 -4.38
N LYS A 277 -8.83 -24.87 -3.18
CA LYS A 277 -7.95 -25.49 -2.18
C LYS A 277 -7.27 -26.75 -2.72
N ALA A 278 -8.03 -27.64 -3.35
CA ALA A 278 -7.49 -28.89 -3.92
C ALA A 278 -6.45 -28.63 -5.04
N SER A 279 -6.51 -27.47 -5.69
CA SER A 279 -5.55 -27.03 -6.70
C SER A 279 -4.32 -26.32 -6.10
N GLY A 280 -4.19 -26.30 -4.77
CA GLY A 280 -3.08 -25.65 -4.07
C GLY A 280 -3.23 -24.13 -3.91
N VAL A 281 -4.40 -23.57 -4.18
CA VAL A 281 -4.65 -22.12 -4.14
C VAL A 281 -5.07 -21.69 -2.74
N LEU A 282 -4.42 -20.66 -2.21
CA LEU A 282 -4.80 -20.05 -0.93
C LEU A 282 -6.01 -19.14 -1.13
N VAL A 283 -7.15 -19.50 -0.53
CA VAL A 283 -8.36 -18.66 -0.55
C VAL A 283 -8.43 -17.87 0.75
N ILE A 284 -8.45 -16.54 0.64
CA ILE A 284 -8.59 -15.60 1.74
C ILE A 284 -9.95 -14.90 1.57
N ALA A 285 -10.77 -14.87 2.62
CA ALA A 285 -12.10 -14.29 2.54
C ALA A 285 -12.45 -13.45 3.76
N ALA A 286 -13.09 -12.31 3.51
CA ALA A 286 -13.53 -11.36 4.54
C ALA A 286 -14.65 -11.94 5.41
N ALA A 287 -14.56 -11.75 6.73
CA ALA A 287 -15.52 -12.32 7.69
C ALA A 287 -16.96 -11.80 7.51
N SER A 288 -17.12 -10.58 6.99
CA SER A 288 -18.34 -9.77 6.79
C SER A 288 -18.39 -8.51 7.66
N ASN A 289 -19.32 -7.62 7.32
CA ASN A 289 -19.58 -6.36 8.04
C ASN A 289 -20.99 -6.35 8.67
N TRP A 290 -21.50 -7.52 9.07
CA TRP A 290 -22.89 -7.66 9.52
C TRP A 290 -23.12 -7.40 11.00
N GLN A 291 -22.09 -7.05 11.78
CA GLN A 291 -22.17 -7.01 13.24
C GLN A 291 -22.69 -8.36 13.78
N ASN A 292 -23.24 -8.39 15.00
CA ASN A 292 -23.88 -9.58 15.57
C ASN A 292 -25.25 -9.90 14.96
N LYS A 293 -25.61 -9.32 13.79
CA LYS A 293 -26.88 -9.62 13.11
C LYS A 293 -26.83 -10.91 12.31
N ASN A 294 -25.63 -11.38 11.96
CA ASN A 294 -25.43 -12.63 11.22
C ASN A 294 -24.09 -13.26 11.63
N THR A 295 -23.92 -14.53 11.28
CA THR A 295 -22.64 -15.22 11.41
C THR A 295 -21.66 -14.79 10.31
N VAL A 296 -20.42 -15.26 10.42
CA VAL A 296 -19.40 -15.11 9.36
C VAL A 296 -19.98 -15.50 7.99
N ALA A 297 -19.69 -14.69 6.97
CA ALA A 297 -20.16 -14.91 5.61
C ALA A 297 -19.59 -16.18 4.99
N PHE A 298 -20.33 -16.75 4.05
CA PHE A 298 -19.80 -17.77 3.14
C PHE A 298 -19.16 -17.08 1.92
N PRO A 299 -17.92 -17.40 1.50
CA PRO A 299 -17.17 -18.60 1.85
C PRO A 299 -16.21 -18.48 3.05
N ALA A 300 -16.08 -17.32 3.70
CA ALA A 300 -15.14 -17.14 4.82
C ALA A 300 -15.35 -18.13 5.97
N ARG A 301 -16.59 -18.56 6.24
CA ARG A 301 -16.88 -19.59 7.26
C ARG A 301 -16.55 -21.03 6.83
N HIS A 302 -15.99 -21.25 5.65
CA HIS A 302 -15.59 -22.58 5.19
C HIS A 302 -14.30 -23.05 5.88
N ASN A 303 -14.44 -23.71 7.04
CA ASN A 303 -13.35 -24.07 7.97
C ASN A 303 -12.09 -24.69 7.36
N LEU A 304 -12.25 -25.46 6.30
CA LEU A 304 -11.13 -26.20 5.71
C LEU A 304 -10.54 -25.53 4.48
N SER A 305 -11.25 -24.61 3.82
CA SER A 305 -10.90 -24.22 2.45
C SER A 305 -10.80 -22.71 2.24
N ALA A 306 -11.14 -21.90 3.25
CA ALA A 306 -10.93 -20.46 3.22
C ALA A 306 -10.31 -19.99 4.53
N MET A 307 -9.35 -19.07 4.43
CA MET A 307 -8.80 -18.33 5.56
C MET A 307 -9.69 -17.12 5.84
N CYS A 308 -10.40 -17.15 6.96
CA CYS A 308 -11.30 -16.07 7.37
C CYS A 308 -10.53 -14.91 7.99
N ILE A 309 -10.72 -13.70 7.46
CA ILE A 309 -10.07 -12.48 7.96
C ILE A 309 -11.10 -11.50 8.54
N TYR A 310 -10.92 -11.16 9.81
CA TYR A 310 -11.64 -10.13 10.55
C TYR A 310 -10.93 -8.78 10.43
N SER A 311 -11.63 -7.70 10.76
CA SER A 311 -11.09 -6.34 10.72
C SER A 311 -10.67 -5.87 12.11
N THR A 312 -9.57 -5.15 12.20
CA THR A 312 -9.21 -4.33 13.35
C THR A 312 -9.29 -2.85 13.01
N ASN A 313 -9.48 -2.02 14.04
CA ASN A 313 -9.21 -0.59 13.96
C ASN A 313 -7.71 -0.31 14.11
N THR A 314 -7.32 0.95 13.96
CA THR A 314 -5.91 1.38 14.06
C THR A 314 -5.33 1.21 15.47
N GLY A 315 -6.17 1.04 16.49
CA GLY A 315 -5.76 0.67 17.85
C GLY A 315 -5.59 -0.84 18.06
N ASN A 316 -5.59 -1.65 17.00
CA ASN A 316 -5.54 -3.12 17.05
C ASN A 316 -6.70 -3.78 17.82
N GLN A 317 -7.84 -3.09 17.94
CA GLN A 317 -9.05 -3.64 18.53
C GLN A 317 -9.96 -4.19 17.44
N SER A 318 -10.74 -5.22 17.75
CA SER A 318 -11.74 -5.75 16.82
C SER A 318 -12.71 -4.65 16.38
N SER A 319 -12.91 -4.54 15.07
CA SER A 319 -13.88 -3.63 14.50
C SER A 319 -15.30 -3.91 14.98
N SER A 320 -16.07 -2.85 15.23
CA SER A 320 -17.44 -2.95 15.74
C SER A 320 -18.43 -3.59 14.75
N PHE A 321 -18.06 -3.67 13.47
CA PHE A 321 -18.87 -4.26 12.40
C PHE A 321 -18.56 -5.73 12.12
N ASN A 322 -17.54 -6.30 12.77
CA ASN A 322 -17.25 -7.73 12.65
C ASN A 322 -18.45 -8.57 13.12
N PRO A 323 -18.70 -9.73 12.50
CA PRO A 323 -19.56 -10.75 13.11
C PRO A 323 -18.89 -11.34 14.36
N GLU A 324 -19.64 -12.13 15.12
CA GLU A 324 -19.07 -12.83 16.27
C GLU A 324 -17.92 -13.78 15.85
N PRO A 325 -16.82 -13.81 16.61
CA PRO A 325 -15.73 -14.75 16.37
C PRO A 325 -16.22 -16.19 16.60
N ARG A 326 -15.62 -17.12 15.87
CA ARG A 326 -16.02 -18.53 15.92
C ARG A 326 -15.17 -19.31 16.91
N ALA A 327 -15.82 -20.04 17.81
CA ALA A 327 -15.13 -20.79 18.87
C ALA A 327 -14.38 -22.03 18.36
N ASP A 328 -14.76 -22.57 17.20
CA ASP A 328 -14.28 -23.83 16.64
C ASP A 328 -13.13 -23.68 15.63
N THR A 329 -12.62 -22.45 15.42
CA THR A 329 -11.59 -22.17 14.42
C THR A 329 -10.73 -20.96 14.82
N GLN A 330 -9.58 -20.81 14.15
CA GLN A 330 -8.75 -19.62 14.27
C GLN A 330 -9.48 -18.40 13.66
N ASN A 331 -9.45 -17.27 14.38
CA ASN A 331 -10.01 -16.00 13.93
C ASN A 331 -8.85 -15.04 13.66
N PHE A 332 -8.38 -15.00 12.42
CA PHE A 332 -7.33 -14.07 12.02
C PHE A 332 -7.90 -12.68 11.80
N ALA A 333 -7.15 -11.63 12.10
CA ALA A 333 -7.57 -10.26 11.87
C ALA A 333 -6.42 -9.41 11.34
N ILE A 334 -6.76 -8.42 10.52
CA ILE A 334 -5.84 -7.41 9.99
C ILE A 334 -6.50 -6.04 10.05
N LEU A 335 -5.72 -4.96 9.95
CA LEU A 335 -6.26 -3.62 9.88
C LEU A 335 -7.28 -3.52 8.73
N GLY A 336 -8.50 -3.07 9.03
CA GLY A 336 -9.60 -2.90 8.07
C GLY A 336 -10.34 -1.57 8.22
N GLU A 337 -9.81 -0.64 9.02
CA GLU A 337 -10.36 0.71 9.20
C GLU A 337 -9.31 1.79 8.93
N GLY A 338 -9.77 2.96 8.51
CA GLY A 338 -8.92 4.14 8.37
C GLY A 338 -8.18 4.24 7.04
N PHE A 339 -8.43 3.33 6.09
CA PHE A 339 -7.90 3.42 4.73
C PHE A 339 -8.56 4.57 3.96
N GLN A 340 -7.78 5.32 3.19
CA GLN A 340 -8.27 6.44 2.40
C GLN A 340 -8.99 5.95 1.13
N HIS A 341 -10.13 6.57 0.80
CA HIS A 341 -10.79 6.28 -0.46
C HIS A 341 -9.95 6.80 -1.66
N PRO A 342 -9.77 6.02 -2.74
CA PRO A 342 -8.92 6.42 -3.88
C PRO A 342 -9.45 7.65 -4.64
N ASP A 343 -10.77 7.87 -4.67
CA ASP A 343 -11.35 9.11 -5.14
C ASP A 343 -11.22 10.20 -4.08
N GLN A 344 -10.14 10.99 -4.17
CA GLN A 344 -9.80 12.11 -3.28
C GLN A 344 -10.84 13.24 -3.23
N ARG A 345 -11.87 13.23 -4.10
CA ARG A 345 -12.97 14.22 -4.03
C ARG A 345 -13.95 13.93 -2.91
N ARG A 346 -14.00 12.69 -2.42
CA ARG A 346 -14.75 12.28 -1.25
C ARG A 346 -13.76 12.19 -0.10
N ASN A 347 -13.76 13.14 0.84
CA ASN A 347 -12.94 13.10 2.07
C ASN A 347 -13.44 11.99 3.04
N GLU A 348 -13.66 10.80 2.52
CA GLU A 348 -14.28 9.68 3.21
C GLU A 348 -13.23 8.61 3.51
N ARG A 349 -13.17 8.17 4.78
CA ARG A 349 -12.35 7.03 5.19
C ARG A 349 -13.16 5.75 5.02
N MET A 350 -12.52 4.71 4.51
CA MET A 350 -13.14 3.40 4.33
C MET A 350 -13.01 2.55 5.59
N SER A 351 -14.00 1.70 5.84
CA SER A 351 -14.04 0.80 6.99
C SER A 351 -14.78 -0.50 6.61
N GLY A 352 -14.14 -1.64 6.81
CA GLY A 352 -14.75 -2.94 6.58
C GLY A 352 -13.73 -4.06 6.61
N THR A 353 -14.20 -5.29 6.86
CA THR A 353 -13.44 -6.53 6.57
C THR A 353 -13.04 -6.65 5.10
N SER A 354 -13.69 -5.85 4.25
CA SER A 354 -13.46 -5.70 2.82
C SER A 354 -13.15 -4.26 2.38
N SER A 355 -13.05 -3.31 3.33
CA SER A 355 -13.05 -1.85 3.13
C SER A 355 -14.30 -1.30 2.41
N LYS A 356 -15.42 -1.13 3.15
CA LYS A 356 -16.65 -0.48 2.65
C LYS A 356 -16.70 1.00 3.03
N ASN A 357 -17.29 1.80 2.16
CA ASN A 357 -17.59 3.21 2.40
C ASN A 357 -18.99 3.33 3.05
N ARG A 358 -19.13 4.10 4.15
CA ARG A 358 -20.45 4.52 4.67
C ARG A 358 -20.73 5.93 4.15
N GLY A 359 -21.36 6.02 2.99
CA GLY A 359 -22.05 7.23 2.56
C GLY A 359 -23.50 7.20 3.02
N SER A 360 -23.86 8.09 3.94
CA SER A 360 -25.23 8.61 4.09
C SER A 360 -25.18 10.11 3.86
#